data_AF-A0A5D0VG30-F1
#
_entry.id   AF-A0A5D0VG30-F1
#
_cell.length_a   1.000
_cell.length_b   1.000
_cell.length_c   1.000
_cell.angle_alpha   90.00
_cell.angle_beta   90.00
_cell.angle_gamma   90.00
#
_symmetry.space_group_name_H-M   'P 1'
#
loop_
_entity.id
_entity.type
_entity.pdbx_description
1 polymer ?
#
loop_
_entity_poly.entity_id
_entity_poly.type
_entity_poly.pdbx_seq_one_letter_code
_entity_poly.pdbx_strand_id
1 'polypeptide(L)'
;MSEILALLLVVLIAAMVVMVPVWFVAVSRYFSFLSANHPGLYRQMGEPSLFANNTPSNNTSFLRYVCGSDYIASGDDQLVSKSRFLKRFFYSYLVIFVAVIIGVAGVGNS
;
A
#
# COMPACT_ATOMS: atom_id res chain seq x y z
N MET A 1 -16.36 -12.52 -26.03
CA MET A 1 -16.50 -12.19 -24.59
C MET A 1 -15.23 -12.57 -23.83
N SER A 2 -14.70 -13.78 -24.01
CA SER A 2 -13.43 -14.25 -23.44
C SER A 2 -12.22 -13.38 -23.79
N GLU A 3 -12.08 -12.95 -25.05
CA GLU A 3 -10.94 -12.10 -25.48
C GLU A 3 -10.92 -10.72 -24.79
N ILE A 4 -12.08 -10.06 -24.69
CA ILE A 4 -12.21 -8.76 -24.00
C ILE A 4 -11.87 -8.91 -22.51
N LEU A 5 -12.34 -9.98 -21.88
CA LEU A 5 -12.02 -10.29 -20.49
C LEU A 5 -10.52 -10.55 -20.29
N ALA A 6 -9.89 -11.29 -21.20
CA ALA A 6 -8.44 -11.54 -21.17
C ALA A 6 -7.64 -10.24 -21.32
N LEU A 7 -8.01 -9.36 -22.26
CA LEU A 7 -7.37 -8.05 -22.42
C LEU A 7 -7.52 -7.18 -21.16
N LEU A 8 -8.72 -7.16 -20.55
CA LEU A 8 -8.94 -6.45 -19.28
C LEU A 8 -8.04 -6.98 -18.17
N LEU A 9 -7.93 -8.31 -18.02
CA LEU A 9 -7.04 -8.93 -17.03
C LEU A 9 -5.58 -8.54 -17.25
N VAL A 10 -5.10 -8.54 -18.48
CA VAL A 10 -3.73 -8.11 -18.81
C VAL A 10 -3.50 -6.66 -18.39
N VAL A 11 -4.44 -5.76 -18.68
CA VAL A 11 -4.35 -4.35 -18.28
C VAL A 11 -4.33 -4.19 -16.75
N LEU A 12 -5.20 -4.90 -16.03
CA LEU A 12 -5.25 -4.85 -14.56
C LEU A 12 -3.97 -5.40 -13.93
N ILE A 13 -3.45 -6.52 -14.43
CA ILE A 13 -2.19 -7.11 -13.98
C ILE A 13 -1.03 -6.14 -14.25
N ALA A 14 -0.94 -5.56 -15.46
CA ALA A 14 0.08 -4.57 -15.79
C ALA A 14 0.02 -3.35 -14.87
N ALA A 15 -1.18 -2.85 -14.58
CA ALA A 15 -1.38 -1.75 -13.63
C ALA A 15 -0.86 -2.13 -12.22
N MET A 16 -1.15 -3.34 -11.74
CA MET A 16 -0.64 -3.82 -10.46
C MET A 16 0.89 -3.89 -10.44
N VAL A 17 1.53 -4.37 -11.51
CA VAL A 17 2.99 -4.42 -11.64
C VAL A 17 3.59 -3.01 -11.52
N VAL A 18 2.97 -1.99 -12.12
CA VAL A 18 3.40 -0.59 -12.00
C VAL A 18 3.13 -0.01 -10.61
N MET A 19 2.06 -0.43 -9.93
CA MET A 19 1.77 0.05 -8.58
C MET A 19 2.81 -0.38 -7.53
N VAL A 20 3.48 -1.53 -7.72
CA VAL A 20 4.51 -2.03 -6.79
C VAL A 20 5.69 -1.06 -6.61
N PRO A 21 6.41 -0.61 -7.66
CA PRO A 21 7.49 0.36 -7.50
C PRO A 21 6.97 1.70 -6.96
N VAL A 22 5.76 2.12 -7.35
CA VAL A 22 5.15 3.36 -6.83
C VAL A 22 4.90 3.25 -5.32
N TRP A 23 4.42 2.10 -4.84
CA TRP A 23 4.25 1.82 -3.41
C TRP A 23 5.58 1.94 -2.67
N PHE A 24 6.64 1.29 -3.16
CA PHE A 24 7.95 1.36 -2.52
C PHE A 24 8.46 2.80 -2.43
N VAL A 25 8.38 3.58 -3.50
CA VAL A 25 8.79 5.00 -3.47
C VAL A 25 7.95 5.80 -2.47
N ALA A 26 6.63 5.59 -2.43
CA ALA A 26 5.74 6.29 -1.51
C ALA A 26 6.04 5.96 -0.04
N VAL A 27 6.25 4.68 0.26
CA VAL A 27 6.60 4.20 1.61
C VAL A 27 7.97 4.73 2.04
N SER A 28 8.98 4.68 1.16
CA SER A 28 10.30 5.29 1.45
C SER A 28 10.17 6.76 1.80
N ARG A 29 9.45 7.54 0.99
CA ARG A 29 9.22 8.97 1.25
C ARG A 29 8.47 9.20 2.56
N TYR A 30 7.53 8.32 2.89
CA TYR A 30 6.78 8.40 4.13
C TYR A 30 7.66 8.10 5.36
N PHE A 31 8.51 7.08 5.29
CA PHE A 31 9.46 6.78 6.37
C PHE A 31 10.48 7.90 6.56
N SER A 32 11.02 8.48 5.49
CA SER A 32 11.89 9.67 5.59
C SER A 32 11.16 10.88 6.18
N PHE A 33 9.88 11.06 5.87
CA PHE A 33 9.07 12.12 6.48
C PHE A 33 8.85 11.86 7.98
N LEU A 34 8.52 10.63 8.37
CA LEU A 34 8.32 10.26 9.76
C LEU A 34 9.60 10.37 10.58
N SER A 35 10.74 9.92 10.07
CA SER A 35 12.01 10.01 10.80
C SER A 35 12.43 11.47 11.06
N ALA A 36 12.12 12.38 10.14
CA ALA A 36 12.45 13.80 10.26
C ALA A 36 11.46 14.59 11.13
N ASN A 37 10.15 14.31 11.02
CA ASN A 37 9.10 15.17 11.62
C ASN A 37 8.37 14.51 12.80
N HIS A 38 8.34 13.17 12.84
CA HIS A 38 7.66 12.38 13.87
C HIS A 38 8.56 11.25 14.41
N PRO A 39 9.77 11.54 14.90
CA PRO A 39 10.76 10.51 15.24
C PRO A 39 10.28 9.56 16.35
N GLY A 40 9.42 10.04 17.26
CA GLY A 40 8.80 9.19 18.28
C GLY A 40 7.90 8.11 17.68
N LEU A 41 7.05 8.48 16.72
CA LEU A 41 6.19 7.55 16.00
C LEU A 41 7.01 6.59 15.13
N TYR A 42 8.04 7.10 14.44
CA TYR A 42 8.93 6.28 13.63
C TYR A 42 9.64 5.19 14.46
N ARG A 43 10.10 5.54 15.67
CA ARG A 43 10.67 4.58 16.63
C ARG A 43 9.66 3.57 17.14
N GLN A 44 8.43 4.00 17.46
CA GLN A 44 7.36 3.10 17.90
C GLN A 44 7.00 2.05 16.82
N MET A 45 7.15 2.40 15.54
CA MET A 45 6.99 1.46 14.43
C MET A 45 8.18 0.50 14.25
N GLY A 46 9.21 0.62 15.07
CA GLY A 46 10.44 -0.17 14.98
C GLY A 46 11.42 0.33 13.93
N GLU A 47 11.36 1.61 13.54
CA GLU A 47 12.21 2.25 12.52
C GLU A 47 12.22 1.49 11.18
N PRO A 48 11.04 1.24 10.59
CA PRO A 48 10.90 0.40 9.40
C PRO A 48 11.68 0.97 8.21
N SER A 49 12.32 0.10 7.46
CA SER A 49 12.93 0.46 6.17
C SER A 49 12.68 -0.64 5.14
N LEU A 50 12.70 -0.29 3.86
CA LEU A 50 12.38 -1.24 2.79
C LEU A 50 13.37 -2.40 2.68
N PHE A 51 14.65 -2.16 2.99
CA PHE A 51 15.72 -3.13 2.75
C PHE A 51 16.46 -3.57 4.02
N ALA A 52 16.73 -2.65 4.94
CA ALA A 52 17.58 -2.92 6.11
C ALA A 52 16.80 -3.38 7.36
N ASN A 53 15.50 -3.06 7.44
CA ASN A 53 14.67 -3.31 8.63
C ASN A 53 13.22 -3.70 8.25
N ASN A 54 13.13 -4.65 7.32
CA ASN A 54 11.89 -5.16 6.74
C ASN A 54 11.46 -6.46 7.43
N THR A 55 11.18 -6.40 8.73
CA THR A 55 10.64 -7.54 9.48
C THR A 55 9.11 -7.60 9.33
N PRO A 56 8.49 -8.79 9.36
CA PRO A 56 7.03 -8.92 9.33
C PRO A 56 6.33 -8.11 10.43
N SER A 57 6.95 -8.03 11.61
CA SER A 57 6.44 -7.24 12.75
C SER A 57 6.39 -5.74 12.43
N ASN A 58 7.49 -5.17 11.90
CA ASN A 58 7.57 -3.74 11.57
C ASN A 58 6.59 -3.38 10.44
N ASN A 59 6.49 -4.23 9.42
CA ASN A 59 5.51 -4.05 8.34
C ASN A 59 4.07 -4.10 8.86
N THR A 60 3.78 -5.03 9.78
CA THR A 60 2.45 -5.15 10.38
C THR A 60 2.12 -3.91 11.21
N SER A 61 3.05 -3.40 12.00
CA SER A 61 2.86 -2.16 12.78
C SER A 61 2.64 -0.93 11.90
N PHE A 62 3.43 -0.79 10.83
CA PHE A 62 3.24 0.26 9.83
C PHE A 62 1.87 0.18 9.13
N LEU A 63 1.50 -0.99 8.62
CA LEU A 63 0.20 -1.19 7.97
C LEU A 63 -0.96 -1.00 8.95
N ARG A 64 -0.82 -1.47 10.21
CA ARG A 64 -1.82 -1.22 11.26
C ARG A 64 -2.01 0.27 11.48
N TYR A 65 -0.94 1.06 11.53
CA TYR A 65 -1.03 2.51 11.71
C TYR A 65 -1.57 3.25 10.48
N VAL A 66 -1.21 2.85 9.26
CA VAL A 66 -1.73 3.52 8.05
C VAL A 66 -3.19 3.14 7.80
N CYS A 67 -3.59 1.92 8.13
CA CYS A 67 -4.97 1.46 7.97
C CYS A 67 -5.86 1.87 9.16
N GLY A 68 -5.32 1.87 10.39
CA GLY A 68 -5.95 2.42 11.58
C GLY A 68 -5.86 3.94 11.53
N SER A 69 -6.97 4.65 11.59
CA SER A 69 -7.00 6.10 11.33
C SER A 69 -6.35 6.96 12.44
N ASP A 70 -5.45 6.40 13.24
CA ASP A 70 -4.81 7.01 14.41
C ASP A 70 -4.02 8.27 14.06
N TYR A 71 -3.50 8.35 12.83
CA TYR A 71 -2.83 9.55 12.32
C TYR A 71 -3.73 10.80 12.31
N ILE A 72 -5.06 10.66 12.33
CA ILE A 72 -5.99 11.80 12.38
C ILE A 72 -5.86 12.56 13.70
N ALA A 73 -5.61 11.85 14.80
CA ALA A 73 -5.47 12.45 16.13
C ALA A 73 -4.17 13.27 16.30
N SER A 74 -3.21 13.15 15.36
CA SER A 74 -1.93 13.88 15.42
C SER A 74 -2.06 15.39 15.24
N GLY A 75 -3.14 15.87 14.60
CA GLY A 75 -3.32 17.28 14.24
C GLY A 75 -2.37 17.80 13.14
N ASP A 76 -1.51 16.94 12.58
CA ASP A 76 -0.60 17.31 11.48
C ASP A 76 -1.23 16.97 10.12
N ASP A 77 -1.64 18.01 9.39
CA ASP A 77 -2.25 17.89 8.07
C ASP A 77 -1.37 17.18 7.04
N GLN A 78 -0.04 17.35 7.10
CA GLN A 78 0.88 16.68 6.20
C GLN A 78 0.96 15.18 6.49
N LEU A 79 1.09 14.81 7.77
CA LEU A 79 1.06 13.41 8.19
C LEU A 79 -0.24 12.76 7.75
N VAL A 80 -1.36 13.41 8.09
CA VAL A 80 -2.71 12.93 7.74
C VAL A 80 -2.89 12.75 6.23
N SER A 81 -2.44 13.70 5.42
CA SER A 81 -2.54 13.63 3.96
C SER A 81 -1.73 12.46 3.39
N LYS A 82 -0.48 12.31 3.83
CA LYS A 82 0.41 11.22 3.38
C LYS A 82 -0.10 9.85 3.82
N SER A 83 -0.57 9.70 5.06
CA SER A 83 -1.16 8.45 5.55
C SER A 83 -2.44 8.10 4.79
N ARG A 84 -3.32 9.08 4.51
CA ARG A 84 -4.51 8.89 3.67
C ARG A 84 -4.15 8.43 2.26
N PHE A 85 -3.12 9.01 1.65
CA PHE A 85 -2.65 8.58 0.33
C PHE A 85 -2.21 7.11 0.36
N LEU A 86 -1.36 6.71 1.31
CA LEU A 86 -0.91 5.32 1.43
C LEU A 86 -2.07 4.35 1.69
N LYS A 87 -3.00 4.71 2.58
CA LYS A 87 -4.20 3.93 2.88
C LYS A 87 -5.05 3.70 1.63
N ARG A 88 -5.34 4.78 0.88
CA ARG A 88 -6.11 4.69 -0.37
C ARG A 88 -5.39 3.85 -1.41
N PHE A 89 -4.10 4.07 -1.61
CA PHE A 89 -3.29 3.34 -2.56
C PHE A 89 -3.29 1.83 -2.26
N PHE A 90 -3.11 1.47 -0.98
CA PHE A 90 -3.15 0.08 -0.53
C PHE A 90 -4.51 -0.57 -0.80
N TYR A 91 -5.62 0.10 -0.45
CA TYR A 91 -6.95 -0.45 -0.73
C TYR A 91 -7.27 -0.52 -2.23
N SER A 92 -6.83 0.44 -3.04
CA SER A 92 -6.98 0.37 -4.49
C SER A 92 -6.26 -0.85 -5.06
N TYR A 93 -5.05 -1.14 -4.59
CA TYR A 93 -4.31 -2.35 -4.97
C TYR A 93 -5.09 -3.62 -4.57
N LEU A 94 -5.63 -3.69 -3.34
CA LEU A 94 -6.41 -4.84 -2.88
C LEU A 94 -7.68 -5.06 -3.70
N VAL A 95 -8.40 -3.99 -4.07
CA VAL A 95 -9.60 -4.08 -4.91
C VAL A 95 -9.25 -4.65 -6.29
N ILE A 96 -8.19 -4.15 -6.92
CA ILE A 96 -7.74 -4.65 -8.24
C ILE A 96 -7.29 -6.11 -8.11
N PHE A 97 -6.55 -6.46 -7.06
CA PHE A 97 -6.11 -7.82 -6.79
C PHE A 97 -7.29 -8.81 -6.69
N VAL A 98 -8.32 -8.45 -5.90
CA VAL A 98 -9.53 -9.27 -5.77
C VAL A 98 -10.26 -9.40 -7.10
N ALA A 99 -10.38 -8.31 -7.87
CA ALA A 99 -11.00 -8.34 -9.19
C ALA A 99 -10.26 -9.27 -10.17
N VAL A 100 -8.92 -9.27 -10.14
CA VAL A 100 -8.09 -10.18 -10.93
C VAL A 100 -8.30 -11.64 -10.51
N ILE A 101 -8.34 -11.94 -9.21
CA ILE A 101 -8.62 -13.31 -8.71
C ILE A 101 -9.97 -13.82 -9.23
N ILE A 102 -11.02 -13.03 -9.07
CA ILE A 102 -12.38 -13.39 -9.52
C ILE A 102 -12.39 -13.60 -11.03
N GLY A 103 -11.76 -12.71 -11.80
CA GLY A 103 -11.72 -12.81 -13.26
C GLY A 103 -10.94 -14.03 -13.75
N VAL A 104 -9.80 -14.35 -13.14
CA VAL A 104 -9.02 -15.56 -13.47
C VAL A 104 -9.79 -16.83 -13.14
N ALA A 105 -10.44 -16.89 -11.97
CA ALA A 105 -11.29 -18.02 -11.59
C ALA A 105 -12.49 -18.16 -12.54
N GLY A 106 -13.07 -17.05 -13.01
CA GLY A 106 -14.13 -17.06 -14.01
C GLY A 106 -13.70 -17.65 -15.35
N VAL A 107 -12.54 -17.24 -15.88
CA VAL A 107 -11.99 -17.77 -17.15
C VAL A 107 -11.60 -19.24 -17.03
N GLY A 108 -11.07 -19.68 -15.89
CA GLY A 108 -10.66 -21.08 -15.70
C GLY A 108 -11.82 -22.09 -15.64
N ASN A 109 -13.05 -21.62 -15.39
CA ASN A 109 -14.25 -22.46 -15.29
C ASN A 109 -15.17 -22.36 -16.53
N SER A 110 -14.82 -21.54 -17.53
CA SER A 110 -15.57 -21.32 -18.77
C SER A 110 -14.94 -22.03 -19.95
#